data_AF-A0A5E4KZA2-F1
#
_entry.id   AF-A0A5E4KZA2-F1
#
_cell.length_a   1.000
_cell.length_b   1.000
_cell.length_c   1.000
_cell.angle_alpha   90.00
_cell.angle_beta   90.00
_cell.angle_gamma   90.00
#
_symmetry.space_group_name_H-M   'P 1'
#
loop_
_entity.id
_entity.type
_entity.pdbx_description
1 polymer ?
#
loop_
_entity_poly.entity_id
_entity_poly.type
_entity_poly.pdbx_seq_one_letter_code
_entity_poly.pdbx_strand_id
1 'polypeptide(L)'
;MADTKRVKNVGKVSEAFGADIIASNVFLDSENSPTTELSVTRRDLEKPLARIVMMGVGSDFQGVLAISTTGPKGGPLEERMRIHTNGNVGIGTQAPSERLEVTGTVKAASFMGDGIILTGMIVMWSGAIDAIPEGWALCDGNKGTPDLRNRFIAGAGDKYKPGDAGGMDAVTLNVRQIPAHDHEGDTQPSGQHEHRTEGNNANGLAWRKRTYPGETTVTMYYGGGWNADPNNEMWRGHAVSDSVGQHAHHFKTNTNGGNEAHENRPPYYALAYIMKL
;
A
#
# COMPACT_ATOMS: atom_id res chain seq x y z
N MET A 1 -58.74 16.00 -42.24
CA MET A 1 -58.31 14.87 -43.09
C MET A 1 -57.03 15.32 -43.77
N ALA A 2 -55.87 14.84 -43.32
CA ALA A 2 -54.59 15.10 -43.96
C ALA A 2 -54.23 13.86 -44.78
N ASP A 3 -54.19 14.02 -46.10
CA ASP A 3 -53.92 12.96 -47.07
C ASP A 3 -52.44 12.59 -47.05
N THR A 4 -52.11 11.44 -46.46
CA THR A 4 -50.85 10.74 -46.71
C THR A 4 -50.96 10.07 -48.08
N LYS A 5 -50.31 10.65 -49.10
CA LYS A 5 -50.20 10.03 -50.43
C LYS A 5 -49.41 8.71 -50.35
N ARG A 6 -50.12 7.59 -50.21
CA ARG A 6 -49.60 6.24 -50.47
C ARG A 6 -49.41 6.06 -51.97
N VAL A 7 -48.17 5.86 -52.41
CA VAL A 7 -47.87 5.44 -53.78
C VAL A 7 -48.28 3.97 -53.93
N LYS A 8 -49.45 3.72 -54.52
CA LYS A 8 -49.82 2.40 -55.06
C LYS A 8 -49.38 2.36 -56.53
N ASN A 9 -48.12 2.00 -56.80
CA ASN A 9 -47.73 1.57 -58.14
C ASN A 9 -47.34 0.08 -58.07
N VAL A 10 -48.24 -0.74 -58.60
CA VAL A 10 -48.01 -2.14 -58.96
C VAL A 10 -47.07 -2.12 -60.16
N GLY A 11 -45.76 -2.18 -59.90
CA GLY A 11 -44.72 -2.27 -60.93
C GLY A 11 -43.59 -3.18 -60.44
N LYS A 12 -43.22 -4.19 -61.24
CA LYS A 12 -42.03 -5.02 -60.99
C LYS A 12 -40.77 -4.13 -60.94
N VAL A 13 -39.92 -4.29 -59.91
CA VAL A 13 -38.64 -3.56 -59.75
C VAL A 13 -37.42 -4.47 -60.04
N SER A 14 -37.53 -5.34 -61.05
CA SER A 14 -36.44 -5.74 -61.97
C SER A 14 -36.79 -7.04 -62.69
N GLU A 15 -36.49 -7.06 -63.99
CA GLU A 15 -36.30 -8.27 -64.77
C GLU A 15 -34.81 -8.29 -65.15
N ALA A 16 -34.12 -9.39 -64.81
CA ALA A 16 -32.70 -9.74 -65.06
C ALA A 16 -31.63 -9.37 -63.98
N PHE A 17 -31.06 -10.43 -63.39
CA PHE A 17 -29.81 -10.60 -62.60
C PHE A 17 -29.31 -9.41 -61.75
N GLY A 18 -29.63 -9.23 -60.46
CA GLY A 18 -30.30 -10.11 -59.50
C GLY A 18 -30.41 -9.50 -58.08
N ALA A 19 -30.36 -8.16 -57.94
CA ALA A 19 -30.91 -7.35 -56.84
C ALA A 19 -30.66 -5.86 -57.13
N ASP A 20 -31.69 -5.01 -57.24
CA ASP A 20 -31.52 -3.55 -57.36
C ASP A 20 -32.42 -2.78 -56.38
N ILE A 21 -31.85 -1.81 -55.65
CA ILE A 21 -32.58 -0.81 -54.84
C ILE A 21 -32.09 0.57 -55.27
N ILE A 22 -32.96 1.38 -55.90
CA ILE A 22 -32.65 2.76 -56.31
C ILE A 22 -33.76 3.67 -55.76
N ALA A 23 -33.43 4.57 -54.83
CA ALA A 23 -34.43 5.33 -54.08
C ALA A 23 -33.99 6.77 -53.75
N SER A 24 -34.93 7.71 -53.82
CA SER A 24 -34.70 9.10 -53.37
C SER A 24 -35.23 9.39 -51.97
N ASN A 25 -36.16 8.58 -51.46
CA ASN A 25 -36.71 8.59 -50.09
C ASN A 25 -37.53 7.29 -49.87
N VAL A 26 -36.90 6.21 -49.39
CA VAL A 26 -37.62 4.99 -49.03
C VAL A 26 -38.35 5.22 -47.70
N PHE A 27 -39.68 5.10 -47.73
CA PHE A 27 -40.55 5.12 -46.54
C PHE A 27 -41.16 3.74 -46.34
N LEU A 28 -40.80 3.09 -45.24
CA LEU A 28 -41.39 1.83 -44.79
C LEU A 28 -42.30 2.15 -43.61
N ASP A 29 -43.60 2.25 -43.87
CA ASP A 29 -44.61 2.55 -42.87
C ASP A 29 -45.38 1.27 -42.51
N SER A 30 -45.48 1.00 -41.21
CA SER A 30 -46.19 -0.14 -40.66
C SER A 30 -47.31 0.30 -39.73
N GLU A 31 -48.17 1.21 -40.19
CA GLU A 31 -49.33 1.76 -39.44
C GLU A 31 -50.13 0.72 -38.63
N ASN A 32 -50.13 -0.56 -39.03
CA ASN A 32 -50.81 -1.67 -38.33
C ASN A 32 -49.95 -2.93 -38.10
N SER A 33 -48.62 -2.87 -38.30
CA SER A 33 -47.75 -4.04 -38.02
C SER A 33 -46.76 -3.71 -36.91
N PRO A 34 -46.58 -4.60 -35.92
CA PRO A 34 -45.60 -4.42 -34.84
C PRO A 34 -44.15 -4.49 -35.34
N THR A 35 -43.93 -4.86 -36.61
CA THR A 35 -42.61 -5.07 -37.19
C THR A 35 -42.54 -4.56 -38.62
N THR A 36 -41.42 -3.94 -38.96
CA THR A 36 -40.99 -3.62 -40.32
C THR A 36 -39.66 -4.31 -40.59
N GLU A 37 -39.57 -5.06 -41.69
CA GLU A 37 -38.40 -5.86 -42.03
C GLU A 37 -37.79 -5.45 -43.38
N LEU A 38 -36.46 -5.34 -43.41
CA LEU A 38 -35.64 -5.39 -44.62
C LEU A 38 -34.78 -6.65 -44.58
N SER A 39 -34.97 -7.55 -45.55
CA SER A 39 -34.35 -8.88 -45.59
C SER A 39 -33.53 -9.07 -46.86
N VAL A 40 -32.33 -9.64 -46.73
CA VAL A 40 -31.51 -10.09 -47.87
C VAL A 40 -31.49 -11.60 -47.86
N THR A 41 -32.15 -12.23 -48.84
CA THR A 41 -32.23 -13.69 -48.99
C THR A 41 -31.46 -14.17 -50.21
N ARG A 42 -30.78 -15.32 -50.08
CA ARG A 42 -30.18 -15.98 -51.24
C ARG A 42 -31.25 -16.83 -51.92
N ARG A 43 -31.50 -16.61 -53.21
CA ARG A 43 -32.62 -17.23 -53.96
C ARG A 43 -32.55 -18.76 -54.01
N ASP A 44 -31.34 -19.34 -54.00
CA ASP A 44 -31.09 -20.78 -54.13
C ASP A 44 -31.18 -21.57 -52.82
N LEU A 45 -31.22 -20.90 -51.67
CA LEU A 45 -31.22 -21.53 -50.34
C LEU A 45 -32.49 -21.26 -49.53
N GLU A 46 -33.37 -20.35 -50.00
CA GLU A 46 -34.54 -19.83 -49.27
C GLU A 46 -34.22 -19.31 -47.85
N LYS A 47 -32.93 -19.09 -47.53
CA LYS A 47 -32.46 -18.66 -46.23
C LYS A 47 -32.02 -17.18 -46.28
N PRO A 48 -32.46 -16.35 -45.32
CA PRO A 48 -31.97 -14.98 -45.19
C PRO A 48 -30.51 -14.96 -44.74
N LEU A 49 -29.69 -14.20 -45.45
CA LEU A 49 -28.29 -13.93 -45.16
C LEU A 49 -28.15 -12.91 -44.03
N ALA A 50 -28.95 -11.86 -44.11
CA ALA A 50 -29.01 -10.80 -43.11
C ALA A 50 -30.40 -10.19 -43.08
N ARG A 51 -30.77 -9.67 -41.92
CA ARG A 51 -32.07 -9.06 -41.68
C ARG A 51 -31.90 -7.85 -40.78
N ILE A 52 -32.55 -6.75 -41.16
CA ILE A 52 -32.73 -5.57 -40.31
C ILE A 52 -34.21 -5.51 -39.95
N VAL A 53 -34.51 -5.55 -38.67
CA VAL A 53 -35.88 -5.47 -38.16
C VAL A 53 -36.03 -4.23 -37.30
N MET A 54 -37.04 -3.44 -37.61
CA MET A 54 -37.57 -2.42 -36.71
C MET A 54 -38.80 -3.03 -36.05
N MET A 55 -38.75 -3.23 -34.73
CA MET A 55 -39.82 -3.89 -33.99
C MET A 55 -40.29 -3.03 -32.83
N GLY A 56 -41.60 -3.03 -32.59
CA GLY A 56 -42.18 -2.50 -31.37
C GLY A 56 -41.97 -3.50 -30.23
N VAL A 57 -41.47 -3.01 -29.09
CA VAL A 57 -41.44 -3.78 -27.84
C VAL A 57 -42.41 -3.18 -26.83
N GLY A 58 -42.95 -4.04 -25.94
CA GLY A 58 -43.95 -3.65 -24.96
C GLY A 58 -45.32 -3.30 -25.56
N SER A 59 -46.20 -2.75 -24.73
CA SER A 59 -47.55 -2.31 -25.13
C SER A 59 -47.57 -1.05 -25.99
N ASP A 60 -46.49 -0.27 -25.95
CA ASP A 60 -46.43 1.07 -26.52
C ASP A 60 -45.71 1.11 -27.87
N PHE A 61 -45.38 -0.07 -28.43
CA PHE A 61 -44.63 -0.24 -29.69
C PHE A 61 -43.35 0.61 -29.76
N GLN A 62 -42.64 0.73 -28.63
CA GLN A 62 -41.39 1.48 -28.60
C GLN A 62 -40.39 0.83 -29.56
N GLY A 63 -39.81 1.64 -30.46
CA GLY A 63 -39.02 1.15 -31.57
C GLY A 63 -37.65 0.61 -31.15
N VAL A 64 -37.37 -0.63 -31.53
CA VAL A 64 -36.05 -1.26 -31.47
C VAL A 64 -35.53 -1.48 -32.88
N LEU A 65 -34.25 -1.18 -33.11
CA LEU A 65 -33.54 -1.58 -34.33
C LEU A 65 -32.68 -2.81 -34.02
N ALA A 66 -33.00 -3.94 -34.64
CA ALA A 66 -32.24 -5.19 -34.50
C ALA A 66 -31.63 -5.62 -35.83
N ILE A 67 -30.36 -6.03 -35.80
CA ILE A 67 -29.63 -6.57 -36.93
C ILE A 67 -29.34 -8.05 -36.65
N SER A 68 -29.80 -8.92 -37.55
CA SER A 68 -29.56 -10.35 -37.49
C SER A 68 -28.74 -10.81 -38.69
N THR A 69 -27.85 -11.77 -38.48
CA THR A 69 -27.13 -12.48 -39.55
C THR A 69 -27.32 -13.97 -39.41
N THR A 70 -27.09 -14.71 -40.50
CA THR A 70 -27.17 -16.17 -40.47
C THR A 70 -26.20 -16.72 -39.43
N GLY A 71 -26.67 -17.71 -38.66
CA GLY A 71 -25.84 -18.48 -37.76
C GLY A 71 -24.74 -19.26 -38.51
N PRO A 72 -23.74 -19.78 -37.78
CA PRO A 72 -22.66 -20.56 -38.37
C PRO A 72 -23.18 -21.68 -39.29
N LYS A 73 -22.48 -21.91 -40.41
CA LYS A 73 -22.81 -22.95 -41.40
C LYS A 73 -24.23 -22.83 -42.00
N GLY A 74 -24.76 -21.61 -42.14
CA GLY A 74 -26.08 -21.40 -42.72
C GLY A 74 -27.23 -21.79 -41.78
N GLY A 75 -27.00 -21.63 -40.47
CA GLY A 75 -27.98 -21.83 -39.39
C GLY A 75 -29.10 -20.78 -39.39
N PRO A 76 -29.98 -20.77 -38.38
CA PRO A 76 -31.03 -19.75 -38.25
C PRO A 76 -30.44 -18.34 -38.10
N LEU A 77 -31.24 -17.31 -38.34
CA LEU A 77 -30.83 -15.93 -38.04
C LEU A 77 -30.65 -15.76 -36.52
N GLU A 78 -29.52 -15.16 -36.15
CA GLU A 78 -29.22 -14.77 -34.78
C GLU A 78 -29.14 -13.24 -34.72
N GLU A 79 -29.74 -12.63 -33.71
CA GLU A 79 -29.55 -11.20 -33.45
C GLU A 79 -28.10 -10.96 -33.03
N ARG A 80 -27.41 -10.08 -33.76
CA ARG A 80 -26.02 -9.73 -33.52
C ARG A 80 -25.87 -8.41 -32.79
N MET A 81 -26.70 -7.43 -33.16
CA MET A 81 -26.67 -6.08 -32.63
C MET A 81 -28.08 -5.52 -32.49
N ARG A 82 -28.29 -4.73 -31.44
CA ARG A 82 -29.53 -4.02 -31.16
C ARG A 82 -29.27 -2.59 -30.71
N ILE A 83 -30.13 -1.67 -31.13
CA ILE A 83 -30.34 -0.39 -30.45
C ILE A 83 -31.70 -0.47 -29.74
N HIS A 84 -31.68 -0.45 -28.42
CA HIS A 84 -32.87 -0.55 -27.58
C HIS A 84 -33.57 0.81 -27.46
N THR A 85 -34.82 0.80 -26.99
CA THR A 85 -35.70 1.97 -26.86
C THR A 85 -35.17 3.07 -25.95
N ASN A 86 -34.27 2.73 -25.01
CA ASN A 86 -33.61 3.65 -24.11
C ASN A 86 -32.29 4.21 -24.67
N GLY A 87 -31.95 3.89 -25.93
CA GLY A 87 -30.71 4.28 -26.59
C GLY A 87 -29.51 3.38 -26.29
N ASN A 88 -29.67 2.32 -25.50
CA ASN A 88 -28.59 1.38 -25.23
C ASN A 88 -28.30 0.52 -26.47
N VAL A 89 -27.02 0.27 -26.73
CA VAL A 89 -26.55 -0.58 -27.81
C VAL A 89 -26.08 -1.92 -27.24
N GLY A 90 -26.70 -3.02 -27.68
CA GLY A 90 -26.29 -4.37 -27.34
C GLY A 90 -25.60 -5.05 -28.51
N ILE A 91 -24.48 -5.74 -28.26
CA ILE A 91 -23.86 -6.69 -29.20
C ILE A 91 -23.86 -8.06 -28.53
N GLY A 92 -24.60 -9.02 -29.10
CA GLY A 92 -24.79 -10.35 -28.51
C GLY A 92 -25.76 -10.41 -27.31
N THR A 93 -26.41 -9.29 -26.95
CA THR A 93 -27.46 -9.21 -25.91
C THR A 93 -28.69 -8.48 -26.44
N GLN A 94 -29.87 -8.95 -26.05
CA GLN A 94 -31.16 -8.34 -26.43
C GLN A 94 -31.66 -7.32 -25.39
N ALA A 95 -31.08 -7.33 -24.20
CA ALA A 95 -31.46 -6.49 -23.06
C ALA A 95 -30.24 -5.77 -22.48
N PRO A 96 -29.58 -4.88 -23.26
CA PRO A 96 -28.42 -4.15 -22.77
C PRO A 96 -28.80 -3.27 -21.58
N SER A 97 -28.14 -3.52 -20.44
CA SER A 97 -28.26 -2.79 -19.18
C SER A 97 -27.45 -1.50 -19.16
N GLU A 98 -26.38 -1.44 -19.97
CA GLU A 98 -25.49 -0.28 -20.12
C GLU A 98 -25.64 0.38 -21.49
N ARG A 99 -25.12 1.61 -21.62
CA ARG A 99 -25.16 2.37 -22.89
C ARG A 99 -24.57 1.59 -24.06
N LEU A 100 -23.50 0.84 -23.81
CA LEU A 100 -22.93 -0.14 -24.73
C LEU A 100 -22.63 -1.41 -23.93
N GLU A 101 -23.28 -2.51 -24.28
CA GLU A 101 -23.04 -3.81 -23.68
C GLU A 101 -22.66 -4.82 -24.77
N VAL A 102 -21.52 -5.48 -24.59
CA VAL A 102 -21.04 -6.53 -25.50
C VAL A 102 -20.91 -7.83 -24.73
N THR A 103 -21.69 -8.84 -25.11
CA THR A 103 -21.52 -10.19 -24.59
C THR A 103 -20.40 -10.89 -25.35
N GLY A 104 -19.19 -10.85 -24.79
CA GLY A 104 -18.00 -11.49 -25.36
C GLY A 104 -16.76 -10.60 -25.26
N THR A 105 -15.70 -10.99 -25.97
CA THR A 105 -14.43 -10.25 -25.99
C THR A 105 -14.46 -9.14 -27.04
N VAL A 106 -14.12 -7.90 -26.64
CA VAL A 106 -13.95 -6.77 -27.55
C VAL A 106 -12.47 -6.57 -27.86
N LYS A 107 -12.10 -6.59 -29.15
CA LYS A 107 -10.78 -6.18 -29.63
C LYS A 107 -10.87 -4.79 -30.25
N ALA A 108 -10.21 -3.82 -29.65
CA ALA A 108 -10.12 -2.43 -30.13
C ALA A 108 -8.65 -2.01 -30.24
N ALA A 109 -8.35 -1.03 -31.10
CA ALA A 109 -7.00 -0.43 -31.16
C ALA A 109 -6.67 0.34 -29.86
N SER A 110 -7.67 1.00 -29.29
CA SER A 110 -7.60 1.71 -28.01
C SER A 110 -8.99 1.85 -27.41
N PHE A 111 -9.09 1.84 -26.09
CA PHE A 111 -10.24 2.38 -25.37
C PHE A 111 -9.86 3.77 -24.84
N MET A 112 -10.67 4.78 -25.11
CA MET A 112 -10.47 6.15 -24.61
C MET A 112 -11.68 6.53 -23.78
N GLY A 113 -11.43 6.90 -22.52
CA GLY A 113 -12.47 7.24 -21.55
C GLY A 113 -11.84 7.42 -20.17
N ASP A 114 -12.45 8.25 -19.34
CA ASP A 114 -12.01 8.45 -17.97
C ASP A 114 -12.35 7.18 -17.15
N GLY A 115 -11.37 6.64 -16.43
CA GLY A 115 -11.58 5.49 -15.54
C GLY A 115 -11.42 4.10 -16.16
N ILE A 116 -10.73 3.97 -17.30
CA ILE A 116 -10.39 2.65 -17.86
C ILE A 116 -9.35 1.97 -16.96
N ILE A 117 -9.83 1.16 -16.04
CA ILE A 117 -9.00 0.20 -15.30
C ILE A 117 -9.27 -1.17 -15.92
N LEU A 118 -8.27 -1.69 -16.62
CA LEU A 118 -8.33 -3.02 -17.22
C LEU A 118 -8.17 -4.09 -16.14
N THR A 119 -8.80 -5.25 -16.34
CA THR A 119 -8.60 -6.44 -15.50
C THR A 119 -7.11 -6.72 -15.32
N GLY A 120 -6.70 -6.98 -14.08
CA GLY A 120 -5.31 -7.21 -13.67
C GLY A 120 -4.57 -5.96 -13.19
N MET A 121 -5.11 -4.75 -13.38
CA MET A 121 -4.50 -3.54 -12.83
C MET A 121 -4.69 -3.47 -11.31
N ILE A 122 -3.63 -3.04 -10.61
CA ILE A 122 -3.60 -2.87 -9.16
C ILE A 122 -3.64 -1.38 -8.83
N VAL A 123 -4.48 -0.99 -7.89
CA VAL A 123 -4.60 0.39 -7.39
C VAL A 123 -4.56 0.44 -5.87
N MET A 124 -4.28 1.62 -5.33
CA MET A 124 -4.37 1.89 -3.90
C MET A 124 -5.80 2.28 -3.51
N TRP A 125 -6.31 1.69 -2.43
CA TRP A 125 -7.67 1.84 -1.90
C TRP A 125 -7.63 2.34 -0.46
N SER A 126 -8.32 3.44 -0.19
CA SER A 126 -8.39 4.07 1.14
C SER A 126 -9.63 3.67 1.95
N GLY A 127 -10.59 2.96 1.35
CA GLY A 127 -11.79 2.51 2.03
C GLY A 127 -11.54 1.25 2.87
N ALA A 128 -12.60 0.82 3.57
CA ALA A 128 -12.53 -0.41 4.37
C ALA A 128 -12.35 -1.65 3.48
N ILE A 129 -11.65 -2.67 4.00
CA ILE A 129 -11.33 -3.91 3.26
C ILE A 129 -12.60 -4.74 3.00
N ASP A 130 -13.55 -4.74 3.94
CA ASP A 130 -14.85 -5.39 3.81
C ASP A 130 -15.83 -4.65 2.87
N ALA A 131 -15.50 -3.42 2.50
CA ALA A 131 -16.27 -2.57 1.58
C ALA A 131 -15.65 -2.49 0.17
N ILE A 132 -14.74 -3.40 -0.19
CA ILE A 132 -14.18 -3.45 -1.54
C ILE A 132 -15.31 -3.73 -2.55
N PRO A 133 -15.48 -2.88 -3.59
CA PRO A 133 -16.58 -3.02 -4.55
C PRO A 133 -16.55 -4.33 -5.34
N GLU A 134 -17.72 -4.73 -5.85
CA GLU A 134 -17.83 -5.85 -6.79
C GLU A 134 -16.94 -5.63 -8.02
N GLY A 135 -16.37 -6.72 -8.54
CA GLY A 135 -15.41 -6.68 -9.64
C GLY A 135 -13.99 -6.29 -9.24
N TRP A 136 -13.71 -6.12 -7.94
CA TRP A 136 -12.38 -5.92 -7.36
C TRP A 136 -12.06 -6.99 -6.32
N ALA A 137 -10.78 -7.23 -6.08
CA ALA A 137 -10.30 -8.10 -5.01
C ALA A 137 -9.13 -7.46 -4.26
N LEU A 138 -9.04 -7.75 -2.95
CA LEU A 138 -7.85 -7.44 -2.17
C LEU A 138 -6.65 -8.21 -2.74
N CYS A 139 -5.49 -7.56 -2.82
CA CYS A 139 -4.23 -8.21 -3.16
C CYS A 139 -3.70 -9.00 -1.95
N ASP A 140 -4.28 -10.16 -1.70
CA ASP A 140 -3.99 -11.03 -0.56
C ASP A 140 -3.52 -12.44 -0.96
N GLY A 141 -3.30 -12.68 -2.24
CA GLY A 141 -2.94 -14.00 -2.80
C GLY A 141 -4.14 -14.83 -3.26
N ASN A 142 -5.37 -14.41 -2.92
CA ASN A 142 -6.60 -15.08 -3.34
C ASN A 142 -7.12 -14.51 -4.66
N LYS A 143 -8.04 -15.24 -5.31
CA LYS A 143 -8.69 -14.83 -6.57
C LYS A 143 -7.71 -14.45 -7.69
N GLY A 144 -6.51 -15.05 -7.69
CA GLY A 144 -5.46 -14.77 -8.67
C GLY A 144 -4.71 -13.45 -8.47
N THR A 145 -4.94 -12.75 -7.36
CA THR A 145 -4.18 -11.54 -7.00
C THR A 145 -2.81 -11.89 -6.40
N PRO A 146 -1.79 -11.03 -6.52
CA PRO A 146 -0.59 -11.15 -5.68
C PRO A 146 -0.92 -10.80 -4.23
N ASP A 147 -0.18 -11.36 -3.26
CA ASP A 147 -0.27 -10.90 -1.87
C ASP A 147 0.63 -9.67 -1.67
N LEU A 148 0.04 -8.51 -1.45
CA LEU A 148 0.74 -7.22 -1.26
C LEU A 148 0.53 -6.64 0.16
N ARG A 149 -0.13 -7.38 1.05
CA ARG A 149 -0.33 -6.95 2.44
C ARG A 149 1.02 -6.83 3.16
N ASN A 150 1.20 -5.78 3.95
CA ASN A 150 2.42 -5.50 4.73
C ASN A 150 3.71 -5.48 3.89
N ARG A 151 3.61 -5.07 2.62
CA ARG A 151 4.75 -5.02 1.70
C ARG A 151 4.92 -3.61 1.14
N PHE A 152 6.18 -3.21 1.01
CA PHE A 152 6.55 -2.06 0.20
C PHE A 152 6.62 -2.48 -1.27
N ILE A 153 6.17 -1.61 -2.19
CA ILE A 153 6.18 -1.89 -3.62
C ILE A 153 7.49 -1.43 -4.22
N ALA A 154 8.30 -2.40 -4.67
CA ALA A 154 9.48 -2.13 -5.49
C ALA A 154 9.11 -2.23 -6.98
N GLY A 155 9.49 -1.23 -7.77
CA GLY A 155 9.34 -1.29 -9.22
C GLY A 155 10.17 -2.44 -9.82
N ALA A 156 9.53 -3.28 -10.63
CA ALA A 156 10.23 -4.34 -11.36
C ALA A 156 11.15 -3.74 -12.43
N GLY A 157 12.27 -4.42 -12.71
CA GLY A 157 13.30 -4.02 -13.65
C GLY A 157 14.34 -5.13 -13.80
N ASP A 158 15.61 -4.78 -14.03
CA ASP A 158 16.66 -5.78 -14.22
C ASP A 158 16.94 -6.61 -12.95
N LYS A 159 16.80 -5.98 -11.78
CA LYS A 159 17.09 -6.60 -10.47
C LYS A 159 15.93 -7.41 -9.90
N TYR A 160 14.70 -6.93 -10.07
CA TYR A 160 13.49 -7.53 -9.51
C TYR A 160 12.52 -7.86 -10.63
N LYS A 161 12.08 -9.11 -10.71
CA LYS A 161 11.03 -9.53 -11.65
C LYS A 161 9.65 -9.32 -11.04
N PRO A 162 8.59 -9.16 -11.86
CA PRO A 162 7.22 -9.13 -11.36
C PRO A 162 6.92 -10.37 -10.52
N GLY A 163 6.45 -10.16 -9.29
CA GLY A 163 6.14 -11.22 -8.33
C GLY A 163 7.28 -11.59 -7.38
N ASP A 164 8.50 -11.10 -7.60
CA ASP A 164 9.59 -11.29 -6.63
C ASP A 164 9.22 -10.64 -5.28
N ALA A 165 9.41 -11.37 -4.20
CA ALA A 165 9.19 -10.90 -2.84
C ALA A 165 10.47 -11.08 -2.00
N GLY A 166 10.70 -10.16 -1.07
CA GLY A 166 11.86 -10.19 -0.18
C GLY A 166 11.79 -9.11 0.89
N GLY A 167 12.88 -8.96 1.64
CA GLY A 167 12.93 -8.09 2.82
C GLY A 167 12.48 -8.79 4.10
N MET A 168 12.68 -8.12 5.23
CA MET A 168 12.27 -8.57 6.57
C MET A 168 11.64 -7.39 7.30
N ASP A 169 10.59 -7.63 8.10
CA ASP A 169 9.95 -6.59 8.92
C ASP A 169 10.84 -6.17 10.09
N ALA A 170 11.71 -7.08 10.57
CA ALA A 170 12.73 -6.80 11.55
C ALA A 170 14.01 -7.60 11.25
N VAL A 171 15.18 -7.02 11.58
CA VAL A 171 16.48 -7.69 11.50
C VAL A 171 17.17 -7.56 12.86
N THR A 172 17.48 -8.69 13.49
CA THR A 172 18.34 -8.71 14.68
C THR A 172 19.80 -8.66 14.25
N LEU A 173 20.53 -7.62 14.68
CA LEU A 173 21.96 -7.50 14.40
C LEU A 173 22.75 -8.52 15.22
N ASN A 174 23.76 -9.13 14.61
CA ASN A 174 24.75 -9.94 15.33
C ASN A 174 26.05 -9.15 15.56
N VAL A 175 26.90 -9.66 16.46
CA VAL A 175 28.16 -9.01 16.85
C VAL A 175 29.09 -8.71 15.66
N ARG A 176 29.03 -9.48 14.56
CA ARG A 176 29.84 -9.22 13.35
C ARG A 176 29.32 -8.05 12.51
N GLN A 177 28.08 -7.61 12.72
CA GLN A 177 27.45 -6.49 12.02
C GLN A 177 27.59 -5.17 12.78
N ILE A 178 28.23 -5.17 13.96
CA ILE A 178 28.51 -3.99 14.76
C ILE A 178 30.00 -3.63 14.56
N PRO A 179 30.33 -2.48 13.94
CA PRO A 179 31.71 -2.04 13.81
C PRO A 179 32.44 -2.00 15.15
N ALA A 180 33.75 -2.27 15.13
CA ALA A 180 34.60 -2.09 16.30
C ALA A 180 34.46 -0.66 16.83
N HIS A 181 34.24 -0.52 18.12
CA HIS A 181 34.11 0.76 18.81
C HIS A 181 34.75 0.67 20.18
N ASP A 182 35.25 1.80 20.67
CA ASP A 182 35.87 1.93 21.98
C ASP A 182 35.03 2.84 22.86
N HIS A 183 35.14 2.65 24.18
CA HIS A 183 34.56 3.54 25.17
C HIS A 183 35.68 4.32 25.87
N GLU A 184 35.57 5.63 25.91
CA GLU A 184 36.46 6.53 26.65
C GLU A 184 35.72 7.12 27.87
N GLY A 185 36.43 7.30 28.98
CA GLY A 185 35.90 7.93 30.18
C GLY A 185 37.01 8.54 31.00
N ASP A 186 36.79 9.77 31.48
CA ASP A 186 37.69 10.47 32.39
C ASP A 186 37.28 10.23 33.85
N THR A 187 38.26 9.95 34.70
CA THR A 187 38.09 10.00 36.16
C THR A 187 38.74 11.27 36.69
N GLN A 188 38.02 12.09 37.45
CA GLN A 188 38.65 13.24 38.12
C GLN A 188 39.71 12.75 39.11
N PRO A 189 40.79 13.51 39.37
CA PRO A 189 41.71 13.21 40.44
C PRO A 189 40.93 13.10 41.74
N SER A 190 41.15 12.04 42.51
CA SER A 190 40.59 11.91 43.84
C SER A 190 40.91 13.19 44.63
N GLY A 191 39.86 13.91 45.04
CA GLY A 191 40.02 15.08 45.89
C GLY A 191 40.83 14.71 47.12
N GLN A 192 41.79 15.57 47.47
CA GLN A 192 42.62 15.39 48.65
C GLN A 192 41.70 15.33 49.87
N HIS A 193 41.74 14.24 50.63
CA HIS A 193 41.00 14.13 51.89
C HIS A 193 41.92 13.69 53.02
N GLU A 194 41.63 14.19 54.22
CA GLU A 194 42.39 13.94 55.43
C GLU A 194 41.55 13.10 56.40
N HIS A 195 42.18 12.15 57.09
CA HIS A 195 41.55 11.45 58.20
C HIS A 195 42.01 12.08 59.52
N ARG A 196 41.05 12.48 60.36
CA ARG A 196 41.27 12.99 61.72
C ARG A 196 40.92 11.90 62.72
N THR A 197 41.93 11.37 63.40
CA THR A 197 41.73 10.49 64.55
C THR A 197 41.94 11.27 65.85
N GLU A 198 40.94 11.28 66.72
CA GLU A 198 41.04 11.83 68.08
C GLU A 198 41.32 10.69 69.07
N GLY A 199 42.49 10.73 69.71
CA GLY A 199 42.83 9.81 70.80
C GLY A 199 42.73 10.51 72.14
N ASN A 200 41.95 9.95 73.08
CA ASN A 200 41.99 10.38 74.47
C ASN A 200 43.08 9.60 75.20
N ASN A 201 44.00 10.33 75.84
CA ASN A 201 45.07 9.84 76.73
C ASN A 201 46.21 9.05 76.06
N ALA A 202 47.28 9.75 75.70
CA ALA A 202 48.61 9.14 75.56
C ALA A 202 49.52 9.63 76.70
N ASN A 203 49.63 8.83 77.77
CA ASN A 203 50.67 9.02 78.78
C ASN A 203 52.05 8.73 78.14
N GLY A 204 52.83 9.76 77.85
CA GLY A 204 54.27 9.61 77.53
C GLY A 204 54.81 10.24 76.24
N LEU A 205 54.11 11.17 75.59
CA LEU A 205 54.64 11.85 74.39
C LEU A 205 55.44 13.12 74.75
N ALA A 206 56.72 12.93 75.07
CA ALA A 206 57.66 14.00 75.36
C ALA A 206 58.13 14.73 74.07
N TRP A 207 57.73 16.00 73.93
CA TRP A 207 58.40 17.18 73.32
C TRP A 207 59.46 17.02 72.21
N ARG A 208 59.34 16.04 71.32
CA ARG A 208 60.17 15.99 70.11
C ARG A 208 59.34 15.59 68.91
N LYS A 209 59.38 16.43 67.87
CA LYS A 209 58.98 16.07 66.50
C LYS A 209 59.65 14.74 66.17
N ARG A 210 58.88 13.65 66.16
CA ARG A 210 59.38 12.32 65.85
C ARG A 210 58.88 11.94 64.47
N THR A 211 59.73 12.15 63.48
CA THR A 211 59.50 11.65 62.13
C THR A 211 59.82 10.16 62.14
N TYR A 212 58.81 9.32 61.88
CA TYR A 212 59.03 7.92 61.58
C TYR A 212 59.33 7.77 60.07
N PRO A 213 60.26 6.90 59.66
CA PRO A 213 60.52 6.69 58.25
C PRO A 213 59.29 6.00 57.62
N GLY A 214 58.62 6.69 56.70
CA GLY A 214 57.52 6.14 55.90
C GLY A 214 56.09 6.56 56.31
N GLU A 215 55.77 7.86 56.21
CA GLU A 215 54.41 8.38 55.93
C GLU A 215 53.48 8.83 57.09
N THR A 216 53.98 9.39 58.20
CA THR A 216 53.12 10.31 58.98
C THR A 216 53.89 11.38 59.75
N THR A 217 53.65 12.66 59.44
CA THR A 217 54.22 13.80 60.17
C THR A 217 53.26 14.27 61.27
N VAL A 218 53.44 13.79 62.49
CA VAL A 218 52.65 14.30 63.64
C VAL A 218 53.21 15.67 64.07
N THR A 219 52.46 16.74 63.76
CA THR A 219 52.79 18.09 64.24
C THR A 219 51.91 18.44 65.44
N MET A 220 52.48 18.34 66.65
CA MET A 220 51.77 18.73 67.87
C MET A 220 51.97 20.24 68.10
N TYR A 221 50.89 21.01 68.07
CA TYR A 221 50.94 22.43 68.40
C TYR A 221 51.00 22.63 69.92
N TYR A 222 51.66 23.72 70.30
CA TYR A 222 52.15 24.06 71.64
C TYR A 222 51.13 23.86 72.78
N GLY A 223 51.53 23.10 73.80
CA GLY A 223 50.85 23.05 75.10
C GLY A 223 50.48 21.63 75.53
N GLY A 224 51.26 21.06 76.44
CA GLY A 224 50.91 19.77 77.06
C GLY A 224 51.82 19.43 78.23
N GLY A 225 51.69 20.16 79.33
CA GLY A 225 52.08 19.66 80.66
C GLY A 225 50.99 18.75 81.23
N TRP A 226 51.21 18.18 82.41
CA TRP A 226 50.39 17.16 83.10
C TRP A 226 48.90 17.50 83.36
N ASN A 227 48.37 18.64 82.87
CA ASN A 227 47.00 19.13 83.08
C ASN A 227 46.31 19.51 81.74
N ALA A 228 46.16 18.58 80.81
CA ALA A 228 45.25 18.79 79.68
C ALA A 228 43.80 18.55 80.15
N ASP A 229 43.00 19.61 80.25
CA ASP A 229 41.56 19.53 80.56
C ASP A 229 40.81 18.87 79.40
N PRO A 230 40.10 17.74 79.60
CA PRO A 230 39.41 17.02 78.53
C PRO A 230 38.25 17.80 77.89
N ASN A 231 37.78 18.89 78.54
CA ASN A 231 36.69 19.73 78.05
C ASN A 231 37.17 21.03 77.39
N ASN A 232 38.48 21.26 77.33
CA ASN A 232 39.06 22.45 76.69
C ASN A 232 39.63 22.08 75.31
N GLU A 233 38.94 22.49 74.26
CA GLU A 233 39.26 22.16 72.86
C GLU A 233 40.69 22.56 72.46
N MET A 234 41.28 23.57 73.11
CA MET A 234 42.64 24.04 72.81
C MET A 234 43.77 23.07 73.21
N TRP A 235 43.48 22.02 74.00
CA TRP A 235 44.49 21.10 74.55
C TRP A 235 44.40 19.66 74.05
N ARG A 236 43.56 19.40 73.03
CA ARG A 236 43.45 18.08 72.40
C ARG A 236 44.56 17.88 71.38
N GLY A 237 45.34 16.80 71.52
CA GLY A 237 46.34 16.41 70.53
C GLY A 237 45.66 15.93 69.25
N HIS A 238 45.78 16.68 68.17
CA HIS A 238 45.30 16.26 66.86
C HIS A 238 46.43 15.62 66.05
N ALA A 239 46.24 14.36 65.67
CA ALA A 239 47.07 13.72 64.66
C ALA A 239 46.33 13.80 63.31
N VAL A 240 46.95 14.49 62.36
CA VAL A 240 46.54 14.47 60.96
C VAL A 240 47.41 13.41 60.29
N SER A 241 46.80 12.44 59.62
CA SER A 241 47.55 11.54 58.75
C SER A 241 47.95 12.29 57.48
N ASP A 242 49.17 12.10 56.97
CA ASP A 242 49.53 12.65 55.67
C ASP A 242 48.60 12.04 54.59
N SER A 243 48.29 12.82 53.55
CA SER A 243 47.38 12.49 52.44
C SER A 243 47.43 11.00 52.09
N VAL A 244 46.28 10.33 52.13
CA VAL A 244 46.19 8.89 51.82
C VAL A 244 46.80 8.63 50.44
N GLY A 245 47.69 7.63 50.40
CA GLY A 245 48.48 7.24 49.24
C GLY A 245 47.66 6.88 48.00
N GLN A 246 48.38 6.67 46.90
CA GLN A 246 47.81 6.42 45.57
C GLN A 246 46.67 5.39 45.61
N HIS A 247 45.48 5.78 45.17
CA HIS A 247 44.40 4.84 44.85
C HIS A 247 44.00 4.96 43.39
N ALA A 248 43.46 3.88 42.84
CA ALA A 248 43.05 3.78 41.46
C ALA A 248 41.52 3.90 41.34
N HIS A 249 41.06 4.60 40.30
CA HIS A 249 39.67 4.55 39.88
C HIS A 249 39.50 3.40 38.88
N HIS A 250 38.55 2.51 39.14
CA HIS A 250 38.18 1.46 38.20
C HIS A 250 36.95 1.91 37.42
N PHE A 251 37.12 2.23 36.13
CA PHE A 251 36.02 2.49 35.23
C PHE A 251 35.51 1.15 34.64
N LYS A 252 34.20 0.91 34.73
CA LYS A 252 33.57 -0.28 34.14
C LYS A 252 32.41 0.17 33.27
N THR A 253 32.61 0.17 31.95
CA THR A 253 31.50 0.24 31.00
C THR A 253 30.96 -1.16 30.75
N ASN A 254 29.67 -1.26 30.49
CA ASN A 254 29.11 -2.47 29.93
C ASN A 254 29.51 -2.51 28.44
N THR A 255 30.08 -3.62 27.97
CA THR A 255 30.42 -3.83 26.56
C THR A 255 29.18 -4.07 25.69
N ASN A 256 28.01 -4.16 26.32
CA ASN A 256 26.76 -4.49 25.66
C ASN A 256 25.90 -3.23 25.56
N GLY A 257 25.54 -2.84 24.33
CA GLY A 257 24.43 -1.92 24.09
C GLY A 257 23.11 -2.53 24.57
N GLY A 258 22.09 -1.70 24.79
CA GLY A 258 20.80 -2.13 25.35
C GLY A 258 20.01 -3.14 24.50
N ASN A 259 20.46 -3.46 23.28
CA ASN A 259 19.77 -4.32 22.31
C ASN A 259 18.31 -3.90 22.03
N GLU A 260 17.99 -2.62 22.28
CA GLU A 260 16.69 -2.02 21.99
C GLU A 260 16.51 -1.97 20.47
N ALA A 261 15.33 -2.36 19.99
CA ALA A 261 15.00 -2.27 18.58
C ALA A 261 14.91 -0.79 18.16
N HIS A 262 15.50 -0.45 17.03
CA HIS A 262 15.31 0.86 16.40
C HIS A 262 14.40 0.71 15.18
N GLU A 263 13.23 1.34 15.22
CA GLU A 263 12.32 1.41 14.08
C GLU A 263 12.74 2.55 13.16
N ASN A 264 13.10 2.21 11.91
CA ASN A 264 13.54 3.16 10.88
C ASN A 264 12.46 3.42 9.81
N ARG A 265 11.23 2.94 10.04
CA ARG A 265 10.08 3.18 9.17
C ARG A 265 9.67 4.66 9.24
N PRO A 266 9.61 5.38 8.10
CA PRO A 266 9.05 6.72 8.07
C PRO A 266 7.58 6.74 8.53
N PRO A 267 7.06 7.89 9.00
CA PRO A 267 5.61 8.05 9.20
C PRO A 267 4.83 7.63 7.95
N TYR A 268 3.80 6.80 8.10
CA TYR A 268 3.09 6.21 6.98
C TYR A 268 1.57 6.32 7.13
N TYR A 269 0.88 6.35 5.98
CA TYR A 269 -0.56 6.18 5.86
C TYR A 269 -0.81 4.90 5.07
N ALA A 270 -1.54 3.95 5.65
CA ALA A 270 -1.75 2.64 5.05
C ALA A 270 -2.95 2.64 4.10
N LEU A 271 -2.72 2.20 2.87
CA LEU A 271 -3.74 1.94 1.85
C LEU A 271 -3.76 0.45 1.55
N ALA A 272 -4.93 -0.10 1.25
CA ALA A 272 -5.03 -1.45 0.71
C ALA A 272 -4.63 -1.45 -0.78
N TYR A 273 -4.05 -2.55 -1.25
CA TYR A 273 -3.90 -2.78 -2.69
C TYR A 273 -5.07 -3.65 -3.16
N ILE A 274 -5.81 -3.18 -4.17
CA ILE A 274 -6.90 -3.94 -4.79
C ILE A 274 -6.64 -4.11 -6.29
N MET A 275 -7.01 -5.27 -6.83
CA MET A 275 -6.85 -5.61 -8.24
C MET A 275 -8.21 -5.72 -8.91
N LYS A 276 -8.34 -5.15 -10.11
CA LYS A 276 -9.53 -5.31 -10.93
C LYS A 276 -9.61 -6.77 -11.42
N LEU A 277 -10.71 -7.46 -11.12
CA LEU A 277 -11.00 -8.81 -11.59
C LEU A 277 -11.50 -8.82 -13.04
#